data_AF-W9QH47-F1
#
_entry.id   AF-W9QH47-F1
#
_cell.length_a   1.000
_cell.length_b   1.000
_cell.length_c   1.000
_cell.angle_alpha   90.00
_cell.angle_beta   90.00
_cell.angle_gamma   90.00
#
_symmetry.space_group_name_H-M   'P 1'
#
loop_
_entity.id
_entity.type
_entity.pdbx_description
1 polymer ?
#
loop_
_entity_poly.entity_id
_entity_poly.type
_entity_poly.pdbx_seq_one_letter_code
_entity_poly.pdbx_strand_id
1 'polypeptide(L)'
;MLIGGTRRVLSGKAAAATAHRILGLYEERSVLSIFSVKMVEAVEFGLVFCSHGMKFWTIKIIENDRGNSVQGLGRLPTNEEDMELDRQLKLINKAPLKSFQTEYGDIVDCIDIYKQLAFDHPMLKNHTIQMEPRTIPKEVGNGASTVYKYLQYMPKNIKCPPGSVPIKRASREDLIMAKSIKSLGLNYPTNSPYHGKNVDTRGHHSAVLEHTSGNFGARARLSVWNPSVEENQFSSGGMWIANGDVDELTSIQTGWIVHKNSGESRLYTYWTADGYQNTGCFNTLCEGFVHVSPKIALGLVLPHSVVNGSQFDVLLSLHLDRVSGHWWLMLEDKYIGYWPRTVIPVLGGGARFVSWGGQIYSPLNVLSPAMGSGNYPADAIGVNYGKTAYVRQIKVVPDYKDSAKFEDPQLEDIKTWADKPVCYKAQKFVNEVRGWGFQVYFGGPRGCTF
;
A
#
# COMPACT_ATOMS: atom_id res chain seq x y z
N MET A 1 -39.05 28.06 -43.38
CA MET A 1 -38.60 29.40 -42.95
C MET A 1 -37.16 29.25 -42.47
N LEU A 2 -36.19 29.59 -43.33
CA LEU A 2 -34.76 29.63 -43.01
C LEU A 2 -34.50 30.88 -42.17
N ILE A 3 -33.86 30.74 -41.00
CA ILE A 3 -33.17 31.85 -40.31
C ILE A 3 -31.80 31.32 -39.90
N GLY A 4 -30.77 32.04 -40.35
CA GLY A 4 -29.40 31.58 -40.51
C GLY A 4 -28.54 31.67 -39.25
N GLY A 5 -27.54 30.80 -39.21
CA GLY A 5 -26.48 30.84 -38.23
C GLY A 5 -25.41 31.87 -38.58
N THR A 6 -24.86 32.51 -37.54
CA THR A 6 -23.56 33.17 -37.57
C THR A 6 -22.69 32.53 -36.48
N ARG A 7 -21.85 31.56 -36.87
CA ARG A 7 -20.72 31.12 -36.03
C ARG A 7 -19.45 31.72 -36.61
N ARG A 8 -18.80 32.60 -35.84
CA ARG A 8 -17.46 33.13 -36.14
C ARG A 8 -16.46 31.98 -36.15
N VAL A 9 -15.80 31.79 -37.29
CA VAL A 9 -14.56 31.02 -37.38
C VAL A 9 -13.45 31.89 -36.80
N LEU A 10 -12.89 31.50 -35.65
CA LEU A 10 -11.65 32.10 -35.16
C LEU A 10 -10.52 31.67 -36.10
N SER A 11 -9.88 32.64 -36.75
CA SER A 11 -8.71 32.41 -37.60
C SER A 11 -7.57 31.81 -36.76
N GLY A 12 -6.91 30.76 -37.28
CA GLY A 12 -5.91 29.93 -36.58
C GLY A 12 -4.69 30.64 -35.97
N LYS A 13 -4.55 31.96 -36.10
CA LYS A 13 -3.48 32.74 -35.46
C LYS A 13 -3.70 32.96 -33.96
N ALA A 14 -4.94 33.00 -33.47
CA ALA A 14 -5.23 33.25 -32.05
C ALA A 14 -4.98 32.01 -31.15
N ALA A 15 -5.17 30.80 -31.70
CA ALA A 15 -4.90 29.54 -30.99
C ALA A 15 -3.38 29.29 -30.82
N ALA A 16 -2.57 29.64 -31.83
CA ALA A 16 -1.12 29.49 -31.80
C ALA A 16 -0.43 30.39 -30.75
N ALA A 17 -0.92 31.62 -30.57
CA ALA A 17 -0.37 32.56 -29.60
C ALA A 17 -0.59 32.11 -28.14
N THR A 18 -1.72 31.44 -27.85
CA THR A 18 -2.05 30.92 -26.52
C THR A 18 -1.22 29.66 -26.20
N ALA A 19 -0.98 28.79 -27.18
CA ALA A 19 -0.14 27.60 -27.01
C ALA A 19 1.35 27.95 -26.74
N HIS A 20 1.89 28.94 -27.45
CA HIS A 20 3.27 29.41 -27.22
C HIS A 20 3.48 29.98 -25.80
N ARG A 21 2.47 30.65 -25.24
CA ARG A 21 2.53 31.27 -23.91
C ARG A 21 2.41 30.27 -22.75
N ILE A 22 1.75 29.13 -22.99
CA ILE A 22 1.52 28.08 -21.99
C ILE A 22 2.66 27.04 -21.97
N LEU A 23 3.28 26.75 -23.11
CA LEU A 23 4.32 25.72 -23.24
C LEU A 23 5.75 26.18 -22.94
N GLY A 24 5.98 27.48 -22.69
CA GLY A 24 7.31 27.99 -22.32
C GLY A 24 8.40 27.72 -23.36
N LEU A 25 8.04 27.58 -24.65
CA LEU A 25 9.00 27.34 -25.73
C LEU A 25 9.55 28.69 -26.22
N TYR A 26 10.54 29.22 -25.49
CA TYR A 26 11.43 30.28 -25.97
C TYR A 26 12.54 29.65 -26.81
N GLU A 27 12.21 29.24 -28.04
CA GLU A 27 13.15 29.27 -29.16
C GLU A 27 12.36 29.04 -30.46
N GLU A 28 12.59 29.91 -31.44
CA GLU A 28 11.87 29.96 -32.69
C GLU A 28 12.08 28.69 -33.53
N ARG A 29 11.01 28.24 -34.20
CA ARG A 29 10.98 27.25 -35.31
C ARG A 29 10.97 25.77 -34.93
N SER A 30 9.92 25.26 -34.29
CA SER A 30 9.60 23.82 -34.30
C SER A 30 8.12 23.48 -34.03
N VAL A 31 7.17 24.17 -34.69
CA VAL A 31 5.76 23.72 -34.73
C VAL A 31 5.34 23.62 -36.19
N LEU A 32 5.25 22.40 -36.72
CA LEU A 32 4.97 22.18 -38.15
C LEU A 32 3.48 22.19 -38.50
N SER A 33 2.56 21.91 -37.56
CA SER A 33 1.10 22.05 -37.75
C SER A 33 0.34 21.62 -36.49
N ILE A 34 -0.86 22.19 -36.27
CA ILE A 34 -1.86 21.73 -35.30
C ILE A 34 -3.08 21.26 -36.10
N PHE A 35 -3.47 20.00 -35.95
CA PHE A 35 -4.71 19.47 -36.52
C PHE A 35 -5.77 19.31 -35.41
N SER A 36 -7.00 19.73 -35.68
CA SER A 36 -8.15 19.52 -34.80
C SER A 36 -9.04 18.42 -35.39
N VAL A 37 -9.31 17.37 -34.60
CA VAL A 37 -10.26 16.31 -34.95
C VAL A 37 -11.48 16.45 -34.04
N LYS A 38 -12.65 16.74 -34.63
CA LYS A 38 -13.92 16.75 -33.89
C LYS A 38 -14.54 15.36 -33.88
N MET A 39 -14.68 14.75 -32.71
CA MET A 39 -15.73 13.77 -32.46
C MET A 39 -16.75 14.35 -31.47
N VAL A 40 -17.97 13.82 -31.54
CA VAL A 40 -19.16 14.32 -30.86
C VAL A 40 -18.95 14.27 -29.34
N GLU A 41 -19.34 15.36 -28.67
CA GLU A 41 -19.08 15.76 -27.28
C GLU A 41 -17.69 16.42 -27.04
N ALA A 42 -17.71 17.60 -26.39
CA ALA A 42 -16.68 18.65 -26.49
C ALA A 42 -15.30 18.27 -25.92
N VAL A 43 -14.48 17.61 -26.74
CA VAL A 43 -13.04 17.41 -26.50
C VAL A 43 -12.29 17.74 -27.80
N GLU A 44 -11.51 18.83 -27.81
CA GLU A 44 -10.60 19.12 -28.92
C GLU A 44 -9.25 18.44 -28.68
N PHE A 45 -8.83 17.58 -29.62
CA PHE A 45 -7.50 16.99 -29.64
C PHE A 45 -6.59 17.81 -30.56
N GLY A 46 -5.43 18.26 -30.06
CA GLY A 46 -4.42 18.95 -30.84
C GLY A 46 -3.15 18.12 -30.99
N LEU A 47 -2.71 17.86 -32.22
CA LEU A 47 -1.43 17.22 -32.52
C LEU A 47 -0.30 18.28 -32.59
N VAL A 48 0.83 18.02 -31.92
CA VAL A 48 2.03 18.88 -32.02
C VAL A 48 3.20 18.04 -32.57
N PHE A 49 3.72 18.42 -33.73
CA PHE A 49 4.89 17.80 -34.34
C PHE A 49 6.17 18.53 -33.93
N CYS A 50 7.13 17.79 -33.34
CA CYS A 50 8.47 18.27 -33.05
C CYS A 50 9.52 17.39 -33.77
N SER A 51 10.61 18.00 -34.22
CA SER A 51 11.61 17.43 -35.15
C SER A 51 12.44 16.26 -34.61
N HIS A 52 12.24 15.83 -33.36
CA HIS A 52 13.04 14.79 -32.69
C HIS A 52 12.19 13.63 -32.12
N GLY A 53 11.01 13.36 -32.71
CA GLY A 53 10.18 12.20 -32.38
C GLY A 53 8.74 12.57 -32.01
N MET A 54 7.80 11.66 -32.31
CA MET A 54 6.37 11.86 -32.05
C MET A 54 6.08 11.82 -30.55
N LYS A 55 5.56 12.92 -29.99
CA LYS A 55 4.98 12.97 -28.65
C LYS A 55 3.52 13.39 -28.75
N PHE A 56 2.62 12.55 -28.24
CA PHE A 56 1.19 12.81 -28.20
C PHE A 56 0.81 13.50 -26.89
N TRP A 57 0.04 14.59 -26.98
CA TRP A 57 -0.50 15.31 -25.85
C TRP A 57 -2.00 15.52 -26.05
N THR A 58 -2.77 15.43 -24.96
CA THR A 58 -4.20 15.75 -24.98
C THR A 58 -4.43 17.00 -24.14
N ILE A 59 -5.14 17.98 -24.68
CA ILE A 59 -5.54 19.19 -23.95
C ILE A 59 -7.06 19.13 -23.79
N LYS A 60 -7.56 19.03 -22.55
CA LYS A 60 -8.99 19.13 -22.29
C LYS A 60 -9.34 20.60 -22.05
N ILE A 61 -10.04 21.23 -22.99
CA ILE A 61 -10.56 22.59 -22.84
C ILE A 61 -12.04 22.48 -22.45
N ILE A 62 -12.40 22.97 -21.26
CA ILE A 62 -13.78 23.09 -20.81
C ILE A 62 -14.17 24.56 -20.94
N GLU A 63 -15.09 24.90 -21.84
CA GLU A 63 -15.70 26.23 -21.87
C GLU A 63 -16.68 26.35 -20.70
N ASN A 64 -16.36 27.23 -19.74
CA ASN A 64 -17.34 27.75 -18.79
C ASN A 64 -17.43 29.27 -18.99
N ASP A 65 -18.62 29.85 -18.80
CA ASP A 65 -18.97 31.26 -19.05
C ASP A 65 -18.19 32.31 -18.23
N ARG A 66 -17.11 31.92 -17.52
CA ARG A 66 -16.18 32.82 -16.82
C ARG A 66 -14.74 32.31 -16.91
N GLY A 67 -14.12 32.48 -18.08
CA GLY A 67 -12.66 32.43 -18.24
C GLY A 67 -12.05 31.02 -18.34
N ASN A 68 -11.15 30.85 -19.31
CA ASN A 68 -10.51 29.58 -19.62
C ASN A 68 -9.54 29.16 -18.49
N SER A 69 -9.74 27.97 -17.92
CA SER A 69 -8.75 27.27 -17.10
C SER A 69 -8.41 25.93 -17.73
N VAL A 70 -7.11 25.62 -17.83
CA VAL A 70 -6.59 24.35 -18.33
C VAL A 70 -6.32 23.44 -17.13
N GLN A 71 -7.01 22.30 -17.05
CA GLN A 71 -6.68 21.23 -16.10
C GLN A 71 -6.06 20.04 -16.82
N GLY A 72 -4.87 19.65 -16.37
CA GLY A 72 -4.27 18.33 -16.59
C GLY A 72 -3.46 18.18 -17.88
N LEU A 73 -2.15 18.01 -17.73
CA LEU A 73 -1.24 17.54 -18.77
C LEU A 73 -0.98 16.04 -18.52
N GLY A 74 -1.83 15.17 -19.05
CA GLY A 74 -1.66 13.72 -18.97
C GLY A 74 -0.95 13.19 -20.22
N ARG A 75 0.17 12.47 -20.05
CA ARG A 75 0.85 11.76 -21.15
C ARG A 75 0.05 10.50 -21.49
N LEU A 76 -0.36 10.34 -22.75
CA LEU A 76 -0.93 9.06 -23.21
C LEU A 76 0.14 7.97 -23.10
N PRO A 77 -0.16 6.78 -22.55
CA PRO A 77 0.73 5.65 -22.63
C PRO A 77 1.05 5.37 -24.10
N THR A 78 2.31 5.13 -24.39
CA THR A 78 2.68 4.64 -25.72
C THR A 78 2.17 3.21 -25.87
N ASN A 79 1.81 2.78 -27.09
CA ASN A 79 1.42 1.38 -27.35
C ASN A 79 2.44 0.37 -26.78
N GLU A 80 3.71 0.74 -26.67
CA GLU A 80 4.79 -0.05 -26.05
C GLU A 80 4.64 -0.21 -24.53
N GLU A 81 4.34 0.86 -23.80
CA GLU A 81 4.12 0.80 -22.34
C GLU A 81 2.89 -0.06 -22.00
N ASP A 82 1.84 0.04 -22.80
CA ASP A 82 0.64 -0.79 -22.66
C ASP A 82 0.92 -2.27 -22.96
N MET A 83 1.69 -2.57 -24.02
CA MET A 83 2.09 -3.93 -24.35
C MET A 83 2.96 -4.56 -23.26
N GLU A 84 3.89 -3.81 -22.67
CA GLU A 84 4.71 -4.31 -21.57
C GLU A 84 3.88 -4.58 -20.31
N LEU A 85 2.91 -3.71 -20.00
CA LEU A 85 1.99 -3.91 -18.89
C LEU A 85 1.17 -5.20 -19.07
N ASP A 86 0.65 -5.44 -20.27
CA ASP A 86 -0.09 -6.67 -20.58
C ASP A 86 0.80 -7.91 -20.52
N ARG A 87 2.07 -7.80 -20.92
CA ARG A 87 3.05 -8.89 -20.77
C ARG A 87 3.30 -9.22 -19.31
N GLN A 88 3.47 -8.20 -18.46
CA GLN A 88 3.64 -8.37 -17.01
C GLN A 88 2.40 -9.02 -16.37
N LEU A 89 1.20 -8.57 -16.74
CA LEU A 89 -0.04 -9.16 -16.24
C LEU A 89 -0.19 -10.63 -16.60
N LYS A 90 0.21 -11.04 -17.80
CA LYS A 90 0.19 -12.45 -18.22
C LYS A 90 1.16 -13.33 -17.41
N LEU A 91 2.28 -12.77 -16.95
CA LEU A 91 3.26 -13.50 -16.13
C LEU A 91 2.77 -13.65 -14.68
N ILE A 92 2.15 -12.60 -14.14
CA ILE A 92 1.67 -12.51 -12.76
C ILE A 92 0.40 -13.35 -12.57
N ASN A 93 -0.57 -13.21 -13.48
CA ASN A 93 -1.85 -13.90 -13.39
C ASN A 93 -1.72 -15.36 -13.87
N LYS A 94 -1.43 -16.26 -12.93
CA LYS A 94 -1.33 -17.70 -13.17
C LYS A 94 -2.69 -18.29 -13.58
N ALA A 95 -2.65 -19.39 -14.34
CA ALA A 95 -3.85 -20.07 -14.79
C ALA A 95 -4.70 -20.57 -13.61
N PRO A 96 -5.95 -20.09 -13.44
CA PRO A 96 -6.78 -20.48 -12.32
C PRO A 96 -7.44 -21.85 -12.51
N LEU A 97 -7.60 -22.58 -11.41
CA LEU A 97 -8.47 -23.76 -11.35
C LEU A 97 -9.94 -23.34 -11.32
N LYS A 98 -10.23 -22.20 -10.68
CA LYS A 98 -11.56 -21.60 -10.57
C LYS A 98 -11.42 -20.12 -10.27
N SER A 99 -12.34 -19.30 -10.79
CA SER A 99 -12.40 -17.87 -10.52
C SER A 99 -13.73 -17.50 -9.88
N PHE A 100 -13.70 -16.47 -9.03
CA PHE A 100 -14.87 -15.90 -8.37
C PHE A 100 -14.83 -14.39 -8.50
N GLN A 101 -15.98 -13.76 -8.68
CA GLN A 101 -16.10 -12.32 -8.58
C GLN A 101 -16.64 -11.94 -7.20
N THR A 102 -16.01 -10.95 -6.57
CA THR A 102 -16.44 -10.39 -5.28
C THR A 102 -17.52 -9.32 -5.48
N GLU A 103 -18.20 -8.92 -4.39
CA GLU A 103 -19.15 -7.80 -4.43
C GLU A 103 -18.49 -6.45 -4.78
N TYR A 104 -17.18 -6.33 -4.58
CA TYR A 104 -16.38 -5.16 -4.92
C TYR A 104 -15.86 -5.18 -6.36
N GLY A 105 -16.28 -6.16 -7.18
CA GLY A 105 -15.87 -6.29 -8.58
C GLY A 105 -14.52 -7.00 -8.78
N ASP A 106 -13.76 -7.28 -7.72
CA ASP A 106 -12.49 -8.01 -7.82
C ASP A 106 -12.71 -9.44 -8.29
N ILE A 107 -11.76 -9.95 -9.08
CA ILE A 107 -11.69 -11.37 -9.42
C ILE A 107 -10.67 -12.06 -8.50
N VAL A 108 -11.11 -13.12 -7.83
CA VAL A 108 -10.26 -14.00 -7.01
C VAL A 108 -10.11 -15.33 -7.73
N ASP A 109 -8.86 -15.66 -8.02
CA ASP A 109 -8.44 -16.87 -8.72
C ASP A 109 -7.92 -17.89 -7.72
N CYS A 110 -8.48 -19.10 -7.75
CA CYS A 110 -7.93 -20.23 -7.03
C CYS A 110 -6.79 -20.83 -7.85
N ILE A 111 -5.56 -20.58 -7.39
CA ILE A 111 -4.34 -21.06 -8.04
C ILE A 111 -3.87 -22.32 -7.32
N ASP A 112 -3.51 -23.34 -8.08
CA ASP A 112 -2.84 -24.53 -7.55
C ASP A 112 -1.66 -24.09 -6.66
N ILE A 113 -1.59 -24.63 -5.44
CA ILE A 113 -0.65 -24.17 -4.42
C ILE A 113 0.80 -24.24 -4.91
N TYR A 114 1.16 -25.14 -5.84
CA TYR A 114 2.50 -25.28 -6.40
C TYR A 114 2.75 -24.41 -7.64
N LYS A 115 1.72 -23.75 -8.18
CA LYS A 115 1.80 -22.90 -9.39
C LYS A 115 1.66 -21.42 -9.10
N GLN A 116 1.56 -21.01 -7.83
CA GLN A 116 1.55 -19.61 -7.43
C GLN A 116 2.85 -18.90 -7.85
N LEU A 117 2.76 -17.59 -8.09
CA LEU A 117 3.88 -16.75 -8.55
C LEU A 117 5.11 -16.79 -7.64
N ALA A 118 4.93 -17.15 -6.36
CA ALA A 118 6.02 -17.31 -5.40
C ALA A 118 7.21 -18.13 -5.96
N PHE A 119 6.92 -19.21 -6.70
CA PHE A 119 7.91 -20.19 -7.17
C PHE A 119 8.62 -19.80 -8.47
N ASP A 120 8.24 -18.69 -9.09
CA ASP A 120 9.01 -18.10 -10.17
C ASP A 120 10.31 -17.48 -9.63
N HIS A 121 10.41 -17.26 -8.31
CA HIS A 121 11.65 -16.81 -7.67
C HIS A 121 12.76 -17.85 -7.86
N PRO A 122 13.96 -17.47 -8.36
CA PRO A 122 15.03 -18.42 -8.64
C PRO A 122 15.42 -19.29 -7.43
N MET A 123 15.39 -18.72 -6.22
CA MET A 123 15.72 -19.43 -4.98
C MET A 123 14.60 -20.35 -4.45
N LEU A 124 13.40 -20.34 -5.06
CA LEU A 124 12.24 -21.11 -4.60
C LEU A 124 11.82 -22.25 -5.53
N LYS A 125 12.54 -22.50 -6.63
CA LYS A 125 12.19 -23.55 -7.62
C LYS A 125 11.98 -24.95 -7.02
N ASN A 126 12.73 -25.30 -5.98
CA ASN A 126 12.66 -26.59 -5.28
C ASN A 126 12.21 -26.42 -3.82
N HIS A 127 11.51 -25.34 -3.51
CA HIS A 127 11.08 -25.03 -2.14
C HIS A 127 10.03 -26.04 -1.67
N THR A 128 10.23 -26.60 -0.49
CA THR A 128 9.22 -27.47 0.14
C THR A 128 8.22 -26.61 0.90
N ILE A 129 6.95 -26.65 0.50
CA ILE A 129 5.90 -25.86 1.13
C ILE A 129 5.71 -26.32 2.57
N GLN A 130 5.96 -25.41 3.49
CA GLN A 130 5.57 -25.55 4.88
C GLN A 130 4.11 -25.08 5.04
N MET A 131 3.20 -25.97 5.45
CA MET A 131 1.77 -25.62 5.60
C MET A 131 1.48 -24.87 6.92
N GLU A 132 2.28 -25.11 7.96
CA GLU A 132 2.16 -24.49 9.28
C GLU A 132 3.55 -24.29 9.91
N PRO A 133 3.77 -23.23 10.71
CA PRO A 133 5.04 -23.04 11.41
C PRO A 133 5.32 -24.18 12.40
N ARG A 134 6.59 -24.54 12.56
CA ARG A 134 7.01 -25.56 13.53
C ARG A 134 7.01 -25.01 14.96
N THR A 135 7.36 -23.74 15.14
CA THR A 135 7.17 -23.03 16.40
C THR A 135 5.86 -22.25 16.39
N ILE A 136 4.78 -22.87 16.89
CA ILE A 136 3.46 -22.23 17.00
C ILE A 136 3.44 -21.31 18.23
N PRO A 137 3.03 -20.04 18.09
CA PRO A 137 2.82 -19.15 19.23
C PRO A 137 1.84 -19.70 20.25
N LYS A 138 2.25 -19.79 21.52
CA LYS A 138 1.38 -20.17 22.63
C LYS A 138 0.48 -18.99 22.93
N GLU A 139 -0.84 -19.17 22.83
CA GLU A 139 -1.78 -18.22 23.40
C GLU A 139 -1.70 -18.30 24.93
N VAL A 140 -1.03 -17.33 25.57
CA VAL A 140 -1.06 -17.20 27.02
C VAL A 140 -2.25 -16.29 27.38
N GLY A 141 -3.34 -16.89 27.84
CA GLY A 141 -4.41 -16.18 28.57
C GLY A 141 -5.82 -16.63 28.23
N ASN A 142 -6.59 -17.00 29.26
CA ASN A 142 -8.02 -17.35 29.23
C ASN A 142 -8.99 -16.21 28.78
N GLY A 143 -8.48 -15.12 28.20
CA GLY A 143 -9.26 -13.97 27.71
C GLY A 143 -9.30 -13.84 26.18
N ALA A 144 -8.60 -14.71 25.45
CA ALA A 144 -8.47 -14.64 23.98
C ALA A 144 -9.57 -15.42 23.22
N SER A 145 -10.57 -15.98 23.89
CA SER A 145 -11.51 -16.91 23.24
C SER A 145 -12.98 -16.49 23.18
N THR A 146 -13.48 -15.55 23.99
CA THR A 146 -14.95 -15.33 24.12
C THR A 146 -15.54 -14.05 23.51
N VAL A 147 -14.74 -13.15 22.95
CA VAL A 147 -15.24 -11.88 22.36
C VAL A 147 -15.07 -11.81 20.83
N TYR A 148 -14.33 -12.76 20.25
CA TYR A 148 -13.84 -12.67 18.88
C TYR A 148 -14.88 -13.21 17.91
N LYS A 149 -15.76 -12.32 17.44
CA LYS A 149 -16.55 -12.62 16.23
C LYS A 149 -15.56 -12.76 15.08
N TYR A 150 -15.31 -14.00 14.67
CA TYR A 150 -14.68 -14.34 13.40
C TYR A 150 -15.32 -13.49 12.30
N LEU A 151 -14.61 -12.44 11.86
CA LEU A 151 -14.98 -11.73 10.66
C LEU A 151 -14.58 -12.65 9.51
N GLN A 152 -15.59 -13.20 8.85
CA GLN A 152 -15.37 -13.97 7.64
C GLN A 152 -14.99 -12.98 6.53
N TYR A 153 -13.70 -12.65 6.42
CA TYR A 153 -13.18 -11.66 5.47
C TYR A 153 -13.36 -12.08 4.00
N MET A 154 -13.45 -13.39 3.74
CA MET A 154 -13.82 -13.92 2.42
C MET A 154 -15.30 -14.30 2.37
N PRO A 155 -16.05 -13.83 1.34
CA PRO A 155 -17.44 -14.20 1.14
C PRO A 155 -17.68 -15.73 1.22
N LYS A 156 -18.77 -16.16 1.86
CA LYS A 156 -19.07 -17.58 2.12
C LYS A 156 -19.12 -18.45 0.86
N ASN A 157 -19.43 -17.85 -0.28
CA ASN A 157 -19.51 -18.48 -1.60
C ASN A 157 -18.14 -18.67 -2.26
N ILE A 158 -17.08 -18.00 -1.79
CA ILE A 158 -15.73 -18.19 -2.32
C ILE A 158 -15.03 -19.29 -1.53
N LYS A 159 -14.89 -20.45 -2.15
CA LYS A 159 -14.19 -21.61 -1.59
C LYS A 159 -13.31 -22.21 -2.67
N CYS A 160 -12.00 -22.13 -2.46
CA CYS A 160 -11.05 -22.76 -3.35
C CYS A 160 -11.04 -24.28 -3.19
N PRO A 161 -10.85 -25.04 -4.30
CA PRO A 161 -10.62 -26.48 -4.23
C PRO A 161 -9.45 -26.85 -3.30
N PRO A 162 -9.45 -28.03 -2.65
CA PRO A 162 -8.30 -28.51 -1.91
C PRO A 162 -7.01 -28.47 -2.75
N GLY A 163 -5.89 -28.07 -2.15
CA GLY A 163 -4.61 -27.91 -2.86
C GLY A 163 -4.49 -26.61 -3.66
N SER A 164 -5.36 -25.62 -3.43
CA SER A 164 -5.28 -24.30 -4.07
C SER A 164 -5.47 -23.15 -3.10
N VAL A 165 -4.96 -21.98 -3.48
CA VAL A 165 -4.98 -20.74 -2.69
C VAL A 165 -5.70 -19.63 -3.46
N PRO A 166 -6.52 -18.79 -2.79
CA PRO A 166 -7.18 -17.66 -3.43
C PRO A 166 -6.18 -16.52 -3.62
N ILE A 167 -6.02 -16.05 -4.86
CA ILE A 167 -5.17 -14.93 -5.23
C ILE A 167 -6.04 -13.90 -5.95
N LYS A 168 -6.02 -12.64 -5.49
CA LYS A 168 -6.66 -11.56 -6.24
C LYS A 168 -5.95 -11.42 -7.58
N ARG A 169 -6.71 -11.49 -8.69
CA ARG A 169 -6.18 -11.26 -10.03
C ARG A 169 -5.65 -9.83 -10.11
N ALA A 170 -4.41 -9.69 -10.57
CA ALA A 170 -3.78 -8.40 -10.78
C ALA A 170 -4.47 -7.67 -11.93
N SER A 171 -4.79 -6.39 -11.71
CA SER A 171 -5.22 -5.47 -12.76
C SER A 171 -4.08 -4.56 -13.22
N ARG A 172 -4.28 -3.81 -14.30
CA ARG A 172 -3.33 -2.80 -14.78
C ARG A 172 -3.06 -1.75 -13.70
N GLU A 173 -4.11 -1.35 -13.00
CA GLU A 173 -4.09 -0.37 -11.91
C GLU A 173 -3.28 -0.87 -10.70
N ASP A 174 -3.40 -2.16 -10.37
CA ASP A 174 -2.59 -2.78 -9.31
C ASP A 174 -1.09 -2.71 -9.63
N LEU A 175 -0.70 -2.92 -10.88
CA LEU A 175 0.71 -2.83 -11.30
C LEU A 175 1.24 -1.40 -11.32
N ILE A 176 0.43 -0.44 -11.75
CA ILE A 176 0.79 0.99 -11.71
C ILE A 176 1.01 1.42 -10.26
N MET A 177 0.12 1.02 -9.36
CA MET A 177 0.24 1.28 -7.93
C MET A 177 1.45 0.57 -7.32
N ALA A 178 1.71 -0.69 -7.64
CA ALA A 178 2.88 -1.41 -7.12
C ALA A 178 4.20 -0.72 -7.53
N LYS A 179 4.25 -0.17 -8.75
CA LYS A 179 5.39 0.64 -9.24
C LYS A 179 5.53 1.96 -8.47
N SER A 180 4.42 2.61 -8.10
CA SER A 180 4.46 3.86 -7.32
C SER A 180 4.76 3.64 -5.83
N ILE A 181 4.47 2.44 -5.30
CA ILE A 181 4.73 2.06 -3.90
C ILE A 181 6.15 1.51 -3.70
N LYS A 182 6.88 1.14 -4.77
CA LYS A 182 8.26 0.60 -4.63
C LYS A 182 9.22 1.53 -3.87
N SER A 183 8.85 2.80 -3.68
CA SER A 183 9.60 3.86 -2.99
C SER A 183 9.36 4.04 -1.48
N LEU A 184 8.64 3.15 -0.77
CA LEU A 184 8.28 3.37 0.65
C LEU A 184 9.50 3.64 1.54
N GLY A 185 9.69 4.91 1.91
CA GLY A 185 10.67 5.34 2.90
C GLY A 185 10.28 4.82 4.28
N LEU A 186 10.99 3.82 4.78
CA LEU A 186 10.99 3.48 6.20
C LEU A 186 11.89 4.46 6.94
N ASN A 187 11.43 4.99 8.07
CA ASN A 187 12.29 5.69 9.04
C ASN A 187 12.99 4.68 9.96
N TYR A 188 13.54 3.62 9.37
CA TYR A 188 14.47 2.75 10.07
C TYR A 188 15.72 3.58 10.40
N PRO A 189 16.27 3.52 11.63
CA PRO A 189 17.48 4.24 12.01
C PRO A 189 18.68 3.68 11.22
N THR A 190 18.79 4.09 9.96
CA THR A 190 20.01 4.02 9.18
C THR A 190 20.73 5.34 9.37
N ASN A 191 22.01 5.32 9.74
CA ASN A 191 22.86 6.51 9.75
C ASN A 191 23.24 6.92 8.30
N SER A 192 22.27 6.97 7.39
CA SER A 192 22.54 7.09 5.96
C SER A 192 21.93 8.36 5.34
N PRO A 193 22.75 9.20 4.69
CA PRO A 193 22.28 10.32 3.88
C PRO A 193 21.85 9.90 2.46
N TYR A 194 21.74 8.60 2.16
CA TYR A 194 21.51 8.10 0.81
C TYR A 194 20.02 7.85 0.52
N HIS A 195 19.41 8.82 -0.14
CA HIS A 195 18.21 8.61 -0.96
C HIS A 195 18.60 7.82 -2.22
N GLY A 196 18.01 6.63 -2.44
CA GLY A 196 18.16 5.91 -3.70
C GLY A 196 17.84 6.81 -4.89
N LYS A 197 18.67 6.80 -5.93
CA LYS A 197 18.69 7.79 -7.04
C LYS A 197 17.37 7.95 -7.84
N ASN A 198 16.37 7.10 -7.62
CA ASN A 198 15.09 7.11 -8.34
C ASN A 198 13.85 7.11 -7.43
N VAL A 199 14.03 7.29 -6.11
CA VAL A 199 12.95 7.17 -5.12
C VAL A 199 12.82 8.48 -4.35
N ASP A 200 11.75 9.24 -4.59
CA ASP A 200 11.46 10.46 -3.85
C ASP A 200 10.81 10.12 -2.50
N THR A 201 11.64 9.82 -1.50
CA THR A 201 11.16 9.56 -0.14
C THR A 201 10.56 10.80 0.53
N ARG A 202 10.71 12.00 -0.07
CA ARG A 202 10.28 13.26 0.56
C ARG A 202 8.77 13.40 0.65
N GLY A 203 8.02 12.63 -0.15
CA GLY A 203 6.56 12.56 -0.09
C GLY A 203 6.00 11.53 0.90
N HIS A 204 6.85 10.70 1.52
CA HIS A 204 6.44 9.70 2.49
C HIS A 204 6.50 10.26 3.90
N HIS A 205 5.38 10.16 4.63
CA HIS A 205 5.27 10.69 5.99
C HIS A 205 4.63 9.66 6.92
N SER A 206 5.14 9.57 8.14
CA SER A 206 4.77 8.52 9.08
C SER A 206 4.51 9.10 10.48
N ALA A 207 3.61 8.45 11.20
CA ALA A 207 3.40 8.70 12.62
C ALA A 207 3.18 7.34 13.30
N VAL A 208 4.18 6.91 14.08
CA VAL A 208 4.32 5.52 14.53
C VAL A 208 4.81 5.43 15.98
N LEU A 209 4.61 4.25 16.56
CA LEU A 209 5.36 3.73 17.70
C LEU A 209 6.45 2.80 17.18
N GLU A 210 7.69 3.07 17.54
CA GLU A 210 8.87 2.27 17.20
C GLU A 210 9.28 1.40 18.38
N HIS A 211 9.84 0.22 18.08
CA HIS A 211 10.49 -0.70 19.00
C HIS A 211 11.86 -1.07 18.45
N THR A 212 12.92 -0.71 19.17
CA THR A 212 14.32 -0.83 18.71
C THR A 212 15.13 -1.80 19.56
N SER A 213 14.68 -3.06 19.61
CA SER A 213 15.38 -4.14 20.30
C SER A 213 15.29 -5.44 19.49
N GLY A 214 16.06 -6.45 19.89
CA GLY A 214 16.00 -7.77 19.27
C GLY A 214 14.59 -8.34 19.33
N ASN A 215 14.05 -8.79 18.20
CA ASN A 215 12.67 -9.21 18.10
C ASN A 215 12.47 -10.36 17.10
N PHE A 216 11.63 -11.33 17.45
CA PHE A 216 11.37 -12.53 16.65
C PHE A 216 9.89 -12.68 16.29
N GLY A 217 9.08 -11.67 16.59
CA GLY A 217 7.65 -11.67 16.33
C GLY A 217 6.99 -10.37 16.78
N ALA A 218 5.97 -9.93 16.06
CA ALA A 218 5.21 -8.73 16.37
C ALA A 218 3.73 -9.04 16.19
N ARG A 219 2.90 -8.61 17.14
CA ARG A 219 1.45 -8.84 17.11
C ARG A 219 0.73 -7.61 17.64
N ALA A 220 -0.33 -7.20 16.97
CA ALA A 220 -1.18 -6.12 17.46
C ALA A 220 -2.56 -6.12 16.77
N ARG A 221 -3.56 -5.53 17.43
CA ARG A 221 -4.83 -5.18 16.79
C ARG A 221 -4.76 -3.78 16.22
N LEU A 222 -5.08 -3.66 14.93
CA LEU A 222 -5.01 -2.44 14.15
C LEU A 222 -6.42 -2.01 13.76
N SER A 223 -6.82 -0.78 14.13
CA SER A 223 -8.07 -0.21 13.62
C SER A 223 -7.99 0.02 12.12
N VAL A 224 -9.02 -0.37 11.37
CA VAL A 224 -9.11 -0.17 9.93
C VAL A 224 -9.85 1.12 9.62
N TRP A 225 -9.33 1.93 8.70
CA TRP A 225 -9.94 3.18 8.25
C TRP A 225 -9.91 3.27 6.72
N ASN A 226 -10.81 4.07 6.15
CA ASN A 226 -10.88 4.31 4.70
C ASN A 226 -10.82 5.82 4.37
N PRO A 227 -9.68 6.50 4.61
CA PRO A 227 -9.55 7.91 4.26
C PRO A 227 -9.60 8.13 2.74
N SER A 228 -10.18 9.25 2.31
CA SER A 228 -10.15 9.67 0.91
C SER A 228 -8.73 10.08 0.49
N VAL A 229 -8.32 9.61 -0.68
CA VAL A 229 -7.00 9.85 -1.26
C VAL A 229 -7.16 10.28 -2.72
N GLU A 230 -6.24 11.10 -3.22
CA GLU A 230 -6.20 11.48 -4.64
C GLU A 230 -5.31 10.56 -5.47
N GLU A 231 -5.27 10.78 -6.79
CA GLU A 231 -4.35 10.06 -7.68
C GLU A 231 -2.91 10.19 -7.18
N ASN A 232 -2.15 9.09 -7.28
CA ASN A 232 -0.78 9.00 -6.79
C ASN A 232 -0.61 9.30 -5.30
N GLN A 233 -1.66 9.15 -4.48
CA GLN A 233 -1.59 9.19 -3.03
C GLN A 233 -1.99 7.84 -2.44
N PHE A 234 -1.47 7.56 -1.25
CA PHE A 234 -2.02 6.50 -0.42
C PHE A 234 -2.03 6.92 1.05
N SER A 235 -2.89 6.27 1.82
CA SER A 235 -2.82 6.22 3.27
C SER A 235 -2.89 4.78 3.73
N SER A 236 -2.12 4.45 4.76
CA SER A 236 -2.04 3.12 5.32
C SER A 236 -1.96 3.17 6.84
N GLY A 237 -2.37 2.08 7.46
CA GLY A 237 -2.09 1.76 8.85
C GLY A 237 -1.57 0.33 8.91
N GLY A 238 -0.58 0.07 9.76
CA GLY A 238 0.09 -1.23 9.71
C GLY A 238 1.13 -1.45 10.79
N MET A 239 1.88 -2.53 10.59
CA MET A 239 3.15 -2.77 11.25
C MET A 239 4.24 -3.06 10.23
N TRP A 240 5.46 -2.67 10.58
CA TRP A 240 6.67 -2.87 9.79
C TRP A 240 7.69 -3.56 10.66
N ILE A 241 8.37 -4.56 10.10
CA ILE A 241 9.47 -5.26 10.76
C ILE A 241 10.69 -5.23 9.85
N ALA A 242 11.85 -4.94 10.43
CA ALA A 242 13.05 -4.71 9.64
C ALA A 242 14.33 -5.14 10.36
N ASN A 243 15.32 -5.52 9.55
CA ASN A 243 16.69 -5.77 9.97
C ASN A 243 17.67 -5.54 8.81
N GLY A 244 18.93 -5.31 9.12
CA GLY A 244 20.00 -5.10 8.15
C GLY A 244 20.42 -3.65 8.02
N ASP A 245 21.62 -3.48 7.45
CA ASP A 245 22.15 -2.18 7.06
C ASP A 245 21.46 -1.69 5.78
N VAL A 246 21.70 -0.44 5.38
CA VAL A 246 20.99 0.25 4.28
C VAL A 246 20.82 -0.62 3.03
N ASP A 247 21.91 -1.18 2.52
CA ASP A 247 21.93 -1.88 1.24
C ASP A 247 21.43 -3.33 1.34
N GLU A 248 21.40 -3.89 2.56
CA GLU A 248 20.94 -5.25 2.86
C GLU A 248 19.62 -5.25 3.65
N LEU A 249 18.98 -4.06 3.78
CA LEU A 249 17.81 -3.87 4.61
C LEU A 249 16.71 -4.79 4.10
N THR A 250 16.35 -5.74 4.95
CA THR A 250 15.24 -6.63 4.73
C THR A 250 14.08 -6.14 5.58
N SER A 251 12.93 -5.91 4.95
CA SER A 251 11.74 -5.47 5.67
C SER A 251 10.47 -6.13 5.16
N ILE A 252 9.53 -6.31 6.08
CA ILE A 252 8.17 -6.78 5.81
C ILE A 252 7.21 -5.76 6.42
N GLN A 253 6.17 -5.44 5.66
CA GLN A 253 5.11 -4.53 6.02
C GLN A 253 3.78 -5.27 5.88
N THR A 254 2.86 -5.09 6.81
CA THR A 254 1.52 -5.64 6.73
C THR A 254 0.52 -4.71 7.41
N GLY A 255 -0.68 -4.60 6.84
CA GLY A 255 -1.68 -3.67 7.36
C GLY A 255 -2.86 -3.50 6.41
N TRP A 256 -3.48 -2.34 6.48
CA TRP A 256 -4.43 -1.87 5.49
C TRP A 256 -3.87 -0.70 4.70
N ILE A 257 -4.26 -0.58 3.43
CA ILE A 257 -3.89 0.53 2.56
C ILE A 257 -5.08 0.99 1.72
N VAL A 258 -5.17 2.29 1.50
CA VAL A 258 -6.10 2.94 0.58
C VAL A 258 -5.31 3.72 -0.45
N HIS A 259 -5.64 3.55 -1.73
CA HIS A 259 -5.14 4.34 -2.85
C HIS A 259 -6.30 4.61 -3.82
N LYS A 260 -6.18 5.62 -4.70
CA LYS A 260 -7.33 6.09 -5.52
C LYS A 260 -8.03 4.99 -6.31
N ASN A 261 -7.25 4.08 -6.88
CA ASN A 261 -7.77 3.03 -7.76
C ASN A 261 -8.57 1.96 -7.01
N SER A 262 -8.36 1.80 -5.69
CA SER A 262 -9.15 0.86 -4.89
C SER A 262 -10.43 1.46 -4.35
N GLY A 263 -10.41 2.75 -3.94
CA GLY A 263 -11.50 3.42 -3.22
C GLY A 263 -11.83 2.85 -1.83
N GLU A 264 -11.34 1.64 -1.54
CA GLU A 264 -11.58 0.86 -0.35
C GLU A 264 -10.26 0.51 0.35
N SER A 265 -10.36 0.35 1.68
CA SER A 265 -9.27 -0.08 2.55
C SER A 265 -9.04 -1.57 2.39
N ARG A 266 -7.82 -1.95 2.00
CA ARG A 266 -7.50 -3.33 1.64
C ARG A 266 -6.36 -3.88 2.47
N LEU A 267 -6.48 -5.15 2.87
CA LEU A 267 -5.37 -5.89 3.46
C LEU A 267 -4.21 -5.90 2.48
N TYR A 268 -3.03 -5.48 2.93
CA TYR A 268 -1.85 -5.51 2.08
C TYR A 268 -0.63 -5.99 2.83
N THR A 269 0.35 -6.41 2.04
CA THR A 269 1.72 -6.60 2.47
C THR A 269 2.66 -5.93 1.48
N TYR A 270 3.80 -5.51 1.99
CA TYR A 270 4.94 -5.14 1.16
C TYR A 270 6.19 -5.76 1.78
N TRP A 271 7.16 -6.21 0.99
CA TRP A 271 8.45 -6.62 1.53
C TRP A 271 9.58 -6.22 0.59
N THR A 272 10.82 -6.18 1.09
CA THR A 272 12.06 -6.03 0.31
C THR A 272 13.21 -6.74 1.05
N ALA A 273 14.26 -7.10 0.33
CA ALA A 273 15.46 -7.76 0.85
C ALA A 273 16.77 -7.00 0.53
N ASP A 274 16.70 -5.86 -0.15
CA ASP A 274 17.87 -5.11 -0.62
C ASP A 274 17.70 -3.59 -0.44
N GLY A 275 17.02 -3.18 0.62
CA GLY A 275 16.82 -1.76 0.91
C GLY A 275 16.06 -1.01 -0.18
N TYR A 276 15.03 -1.64 -0.75
CA TYR A 276 14.16 -1.04 -1.77
C TYR A 276 14.86 -0.74 -3.10
N GLN A 277 16.02 -1.36 -3.37
CA GLN A 277 16.77 -1.09 -4.59
C GLN A 277 16.14 -1.81 -5.79
N ASN A 278 16.20 -3.13 -5.80
CA ASN A 278 15.74 -3.96 -6.91
C ASN A 278 14.66 -4.92 -6.47
N THR A 279 14.80 -5.51 -5.29
CA THR A 279 13.84 -6.45 -4.72
C THR A 279 12.64 -5.73 -4.11
N GLY A 280 11.57 -6.50 -3.97
CA GLY A 280 10.45 -6.15 -3.15
C GLY A 280 9.13 -6.35 -3.86
N CYS A 281 8.10 -6.59 -3.06
CA CYS A 281 6.82 -7.01 -3.59
C CYS A 281 5.63 -6.46 -2.84
N PHE A 282 4.71 -5.87 -3.60
CA PHE A 282 3.38 -5.54 -3.12
C PHE A 282 2.46 -6.76 -3.29
N ASN A 283 1.92 -7.25 -2.17
CA ASN A 283 1.10 -8.46 -2.12
C ASN A 283 1.75 -9.65 -2.85
N THR A 284 1.05 -10.23 -3.83
CA THR A 284 1.48 -11.35 -4.66
C THR A 284 1.65 -10.92 -6.12
N LEU A 285 1.98 -9.65 -6.37
CA LEU A 285 2.23 -9.11 -7.73
C LEU A 285 3.62 -9.48 -8.27
N CYS A 286 4.38 -10.23 -7.49
CA CYS A 286 5.74 -10.67 -7.72
C CYS A 286 5.98 -11.93 -6.88
N GLU A 287 7.07 -12.59 -7.19
CA GLU A 287 7.52 -13.82 -6.56
C GLU A 287 8.02 -13.64 -5.12
N GLY A 288 8.23 -14.73 -4.38
CA GLY A 288 8.87 -14.73 -3.05
C GLY A 288 7.96 -14.95 -1.83
N PHE A 289 6.70 -14.49 -1.82
CA PHE A 289 5.75 -14.77 -0.72
C PHE A 289 5.00 -16.07 -0.98
N VAL A 290 5.15 -17.06 -0.11
CA VAL A 290 4.47 -18.36 -0.23
C VAL A 290 3.12 -18.31 0.49
N HIS A 291 2.05 -18.23 -0.28
CA HIS A 291 0.67 -18.27 0.20
C HIS A 291 0.26 -19.74 0.47
N VAL A 292 -0.29 -20.02 1.66
CA VAL A 292 -0.81 -21.36 2.02
C VAL A 292 -2.28 -21.38 2.47
N SER A 293 -2.87 -20.25 2.84
CA SER A 293 -4.27 -20.17 3.24
C SER A 293 -5.24 -20.46 2.11
N PRO A 294 -6.22 -21.37 2.27
CA PRO A 294 -7.29 -21.55 1.29
C PRO A 294 -8.44 -20.54 1.49
N LYS A 295 -8.33 -19.64 2.47
CA LYS A 295 -9.46 -18.82 2.97
C LYS A 295 -9.23 -17.32 2.94
N ILE A 296 -8.00 -16.84 2.80
CA ILE A 296 -7.67 -15.42 2.94
C ILE A 296 -6.78 -15.02 1.78
N ALA A 297 -7.27 -14.13 0.91
CA ALA A 297 -6.44 -13.50 -0.11
C ALA A 297 -5.82 -12.20 0.41
N LEU A 298 -4.62 -11.87 -0.07
CA LEU A 298 -4.10 -10.51 0.05
C LEU A 298 -4.84 -9.60 -0.93
N GLY A 299 -4.95 -8.31 -0.59
CA GLY A 299 -5.69 -7.33 -1.38
C GLY A 299 -7.21 -7.34 -1.16
N LEU A 300 -7.74 -8.11 -0.20
CA LEU A 300 -9.15 -8.10 0.13
C LEU A 300 -9.57 -6.79 0.79
N VAL A 301 -10.79 -6.36 0.50
CA VAL A 301 -11.43 -5.23 1.18
C VAL A 301 -11.71 -5.59 2.64
N LEU A 302 -11.36 -4.66 3.53
CA LEU A 302 -11.58 -4.79 4.97
C LEU A 302 -12.73 -3.87 5.41
N PRO A 303 -13.62 -4.35 6.31
CA PRO A 303 -14.54 -3.46 7.01
C PRO A 303 -13.78 -2.35 7.72
N HIS A 304 -14.26 -1.11 7.61
CA HIS A 304 -13.57 0.07 8.12
C HIS A 304 -14.39 0.82 9.16
N SER A 305 -13.68 1.49 10.07
CA SER A 305 -14.23 2.28 11.17
C SER A 305 -14.82 3.60 10.69
N VAL A 306 -15.77 4.13 11.47
CA VAL A 306 -16.42 5.43 11.25
C VAL A 306 -16.25 6.29 12.50
N VAL A 307 -15.94 7.58 12.33
CA VAL A 307 -15.78 8.51 13.46
C VAL A 307 -17.07 8.58 14.29
N ASN A 308 -16.95 8.34 15.60
CA ASN A 308 -18.06 8.22 16.57
C ASN A 308 -19.11 7.15 16.19
N GLY A 309 -18.75 6.19 15.33
CA GLY A 309 -19.63 5.12 14.89
C GLY A 309 -19.01 3.74 15.10
N SER A 310 -19.40 2.79 14.26
CA SER A 310 -18.87 1.42 14.28
C SER A 310 -17.34 1.42 14.15
N GLN A 311 -16.68 0.63 15.00
CA GLN A 311 -15.23 0.45 14.98
C GLN A 311 -14.90 -0.97 14.52
N PHE A 312 -13.93 -1.07 13.62
CA PHE A 312 -13.42 -2.33 13.11
C PHE A 312 -11.90 -2.38 13.29
N ASP A 313 -11.41 -3.48 13.84
CA ASP A 313 -9.98 -3.77 13.92
C ASP A 313 -9.68 -5.18 13.41
N VAL A 314 -8.41 -5.38 13.06
CA VAL A 314 -7.86 -6.66 12.65
C VAL A 314 -6.66 -7.00 13.51
N LEU A 315 -6.55 -8.25 13.96
CA LEU A 315 -5.35 -8.76 14.62
C LEU A 315 -4.37 -9.25 13.56
N LEU A 316 -3.20 -8.61 13.49
CA LEU A 316 -2.12 -9.04 12.62
C LEU A 316 -0.98 -9.58 13.45
N SER A 317 -0.34 -10.66 12.98
CA SER A 317 0.89 -11.18 13.58
C SER A 317 1.92 -11.50 12.52
N LEU A 318 3.16 -11.06 12.75
CA LEU A 318 4.37 -11.53 12.08
C LEU A 318 5.18 -12.34 13.07
N HIS A 319 5.65 -13.52 12.68
CA HIS A 319 6.34 -14.42 13.59
C HIS A 319 7.43 -15.22 12.90
N LEU A 320 8.63 -15.28 13.48
CA LEU A 320 9.72 -16.09 12.99
C LEU A 320 9.56 -17.54 13.44
N ASP A 321 9.38 -18.45 12.48
CA ASP A 321 9.59 -19.87 12.74
C ASP A 321 11.08 -20.15 12.86
N ARG A 322 11.53 -20.43 14.08
CA ARG A 322 12.97 -20.59 14.35
C ARG A 322 13.58 -21.83 13.72
N VAL A 323 12.76 -22.83 13.40
CA VAL A 323 13.28 -24.08 12.82
C VAL A 323 13.57 -23.91 11.34
N SER A 324 12.69 -23.23 10.59
CA SER A 324 12.85 -22.98 9.16
C SER A 324 13.48 -21.62 8.82
N GLY A 325 13.48 -20.68 9.77
CA GLY A 325 13.83 -19.28 9.57
C GLY A 325 12.80 -18.49 8.75
N HIS A 326 11.60 -19.05 8.54
CA HIS A 326 10.54 -18.41 7.75
C HIS A 326 9.78 -17.39 8.60
N TRP A 327 9.45 -16.25 8.00
CA TRP A 327 8.56 -15.27 8.63
C TRP A 327 7.13 -15.51 8.22
N TRP A 328 6.28 -15.84 9.19
CA TRP A 328 4.87 -16.15 9.00
C TRP A 328 3.99 -14.94 9.22
N LEU A 329 3.00 -14.77 8.33
CA LEU A 329 1.93 -13.79 8.45
C LEU A 329 0.64 -14.47 8.91
N MET A 330 -0.01 -13.87 9.91
CA MET A 330 -1.33 -14.26 10.38
C MET A 330 -2.30 -13.07 10.37
N LEU A 331 -3.55 -13.39 10.07
CA LEU A 331 -4.70 -12.53 10.30
C LEU A 331 -5.66 -13.26 11.24
N GLU A 332 -6.00 -12.60 12.35
CA GLU A 332 -6.67 -13.21 13.50
C GLU A 332 -5.91 -14.47 13.96
N ASP A 333 -6.54 -15.64 13.84
CA ASP A 333 -6.01 -16.94 14.24
C ASP A 333 -5.57 -17.79 13.03
N LYS A 334 -5.52 -17.21 11.81
CA LYS A 334 -5.24 -17.94 10.57
C LYS A 334 -3.93 -17.52 9.94
N TYR A 335 -3.12 -18.51 9.58
CA TYR A 335 -1.96 -18.29 8.71
C TYR A 335 -2.41 -17.92 7.30
N ILE A 336 -1.81 -16.87 6.75
CA ILE A 336 -1.96 -16.48 5.34
C ILE A 336 -0.88 -17.17 4.50
N GLY A 337 0.37 -17.02 4.94
CA GLY A 337 1.56 -17.44 4.21
C GLY A 337 2.83 -17.01 4.93
N TYR A 338 3.96 -17.14 4.26
CA TYR A 338 5.25 -16.82 4.82
C TYR A 338 6.26 -16.36 3.77
N TRP A 339 7.29 -15.66 4.25
CA TRP A 339 8.49 -15.35 3.49
C TRP A 339 9.59 -16.35 3.86
N PRO A 340 10.08 -17.15 2.90
CA PRO A 340 11.18 -18.07 3.13
C PRO A 340 12.47 -17.32 3.49
N ARG A 341 13.28 -17.88 4.40
CA ARG A 341 14.58 -17.30 4.79
C ARG A 341 15.48 -16.97 3.61
N THR A 342 15.43 -17.77 2.54
CA THR A 342 16.24 -17.57 1.33
C THR A 342 15.90 -16.27 0.60
N VAL A 343 14.65 -15.80 0.71
CA VAL A 343 14.16 -14.57 0.07
C VAL A 343 14.40 -13.34 0.95
N ILE A 344 14.43 -13.52 2.27
CA ILE A 344 14.59 -12.46 3.27
C ILE A 344 15.75 -12.79 4.25
N PRO A 345 17.00 -12.87 3.75
CA PRO A 345 18.11 -13.51 4.46
C PRO A 345 18.43 -12.87 5.81
N VAL A 346 18.40 -11.53 5.91
CA VAL A 346 18.76 -10.83 7.15
C VAL A 346 17.69 -11.01 8.22
N LEU A 347 16.42 -10.90 7.84
CA LEU A 347 15.30 -11.16 8.76
C LEU A 347 15.28 -12.62 9.24
N GLY A 348 15.84 -13.57 8.50
CA GLY A 348 15.97 -14.95 8.94
C GLY A 348 16.69 -15.14 10.29
N GLY A 349 17.48 -14.15 10.74
CA GLY A 349 18.13 -14.11 12.05
C GLY A 349 17.34 -13.37 13.14
N GLY A 350 16.13 -12.88 12.84
CA GLY A 350 15.36 -11.99 13.69
C GLY A 350 15.31 -10.56 13.15
N ALA A 351 14.56 -9.73 13.85
CA ALA A 351 14.42 -8.31 13.59
C ALA A 351 15.10 -7.47 14.66
N ARG A 352 15.43 -6.22 14.32
CA ARG A 352 15.97 -5.21 15.26
C ARG A 352 15.07 -3.99 15.38
N PHE A 353 14.06 -3.91 14.53
CA PHE A 353 13.12 -2.83 14.48
C PHE A 353 11.73 -3.38 14.20
N VAL A 354 10.77 -2.87 14.96
CA VAL A 354 9.36 -2.99 14.62
C VAL A 354 8.74 -1.61 14.77
N SER A 355 7.82 -1.25 13.89
CA SER A 355 6.97 -0.07 14.11
C SER A 355 5.51 -0.39 13.87
N TRP A 356 4.64 0.38 14.53
CA TRP A 356 3.19 0.32 14.38
C TRP A 356 2.62 1.72 14.24
N GLY A 357 1.68 1.93 13.33
CA GLY A 357 1.02 3.22 13.16
C GLY A 357 0.63 3.50 11.72
N GLY A 358 0.70 4.76 11.32
CA GLY A 358 0.25 5.22 10.01
C GLY A 358 1.40 5.67 9.11
N GLN A 359 1.20 5.48 7.81
CA GLN A 359 2.06 6.03 6.76
C GLN A 359 1.19 6.54 5.62
N ILE A 360 1.55 7.70 5.08
CA ILE A 360 0.96 8.26 3.88
C ILE A 360 2.02 8.54 2.84
N TYR A 361 1.57 8.66 1.59
CA TYR A 361 2.35 9.29 0.54
C TYR A 361 1.54 10.39 -0.13
N SER A 362 2.20 11.51 -0.39
CA SER A 362 1.69 12.57 -1.23
C SER A 362 2.81 13.11 -2.11
N PRO A 363 2.58 13.40 -3.40
CA PRO A 363 3.53 14.14 -4.20
C PRO A 363 3.85 15.49 -3.55
N LEU A 364 5.08 15.98 -3.76
CA LEU A 364 5.49 17.30 -3.25
C LEU A 364 4.60 18.41 -3.79
N ASN A 365 4.35 19.42 -2.97
CA ASN A 365 3.47 20.54 -3.30
C ASN A 365 1.99 20.16 -3.60
N VAL A 366 1.57 18.94 -3.27
CA VAL A 366 0.17 18.49 -3.35
C VAL A 366 -0.41 18.39 -1.94
N LEU A 367 -1.71 18.68 -1.79
CA LEU A 367 -2.43 18.52 -0.53
C LEU A 367 -2.45 17.04 -0.13
N SER A 368 -1.89 16.74 1.04
CA SER A 368 -1.74 15.40 1.56
C SER A 368 -3.09 14.75 1.93
N PRO A 369 -3.19 13.42 1.88
CA PRO A 369 -4.37 12.72 2.37
C PRO A 369 -4.43 12.74 3.90
N ALA A 370 -5.59 12.36 4.44
CA ALA A 370 -5.73 12.11 5.87
C ALA A 370 -4.98 10.82 6.24
N MET A 371 -4.39 10.78 7.44
CA MET A 371 -3.83 9.56 8.02
C MET A 371 -4.82 8.94 9.00
N GLY A 372 -5.07 7.64 8.85
CA GLY A 372 -6.01 6.91 9.71
C GLY A 372 -7.43 7.48 9.61
N SER A 373 -7.96 7.96 10.73
CA SER A 373 -9.30 8.59 10.76
C SER A 373 -9.32 10.05 10.29
N GLY A 374 -8.15 10.67 10.13
CA GLY A 374 -8.04 12.12 9.91
C GLY A 374 -8.02 12.96 11.19
N ASN A 375 -8.21 12.37 12.36
CA ASN A 375 -8.14 13.08 13.64
C ASN A 375 -6.77 12.91 14.29
N TYR A 376 -6.35 13.94 15.03
CA TYR A 376 -5.17 13.83 15.88
C TYR A 376 -5.44 12.95 17.10
N PRO A 377 -4.42 12.23 17.61
CA PRO A 377 -4.45 11.75 18.97
C PRO A 377 -4.54 12.91 19.95
N ALA A 378 -5.37 12.74 20.97
CA ALA A 378 -5.54 13.66 22.10
C ALA A 378 -4.88 13.09 23.35
N ASP A 379 -4.45 13.96 24.26
CA ASP A 379 -3.67 13.56 25.44
C ASP A 379 -4.42 12.66 26.42
N ALA A 380 -5.75 12.75 26.47
CA ALA A 380 -6.54 11.91 27.35
C ALA A 380 -6.97 10.62 26.65
N ILE A 381 -6.56 9.46 27.20
CA ILE A 381 -6.89 8.14 26.64
C ILE A 381 -8.38 7.94 26.34
N GLY A 382 -9.27 8.41 27.22
CA GLY A 382 -10.72 8.20 27.14
C GLY A 382 -11.43 8.95 26.01
N VAL A 383 -10.77 9.92 25.36
CA VAL A 383 -11.39 10.70 24.27
C VAL A 383 -11.01 10.19 22.87
N ASN A 384 -10.02 9.31 22.75
CA ASN A 384 -9.49 8.88 21.45
C ASN A 384 -10.31 7.77 20.81
N TYR A 385 -10.82 6.82 21.60
CA TYR A 385 -11.55 5.68 21.06
C TYR A 385 -12.79 6.13 20.28
N GLY A 386 -12.99 5.55 19.10
CA GLY A 386 -14.06 5.96 18.19
C GLY A 386 -13.73 7.16 17.31
N LYS A 387 -12.66 7.91 17.59
CA LYS A 387 -12.33 9.15 16.88
C LYS A 387 -10.99 9.10 16.16
N THR A 388 -10.00 8.43 16.74
CA THR A 388 -8.63 8.40 16.26
C THR A 388 -8.22 6.96 15.94
N ALA A 389 -7.44 6.77 14.87
CA ALA A 389 -6.91 5.46 14.54
C ALA A 389 -5.96 4.96 15.64
N TYR A 390 -5.96 3.64 15.85
CA TYR A 390 -5.17 3.03 16.90
C TYR A 390 -4.52 1.72 16.46
N VAL A 391 -3.44 1.41 17.15
CA VAL A 391 -2.91 0.06 17.31
C VAL A 391 -2.93 -0.27 18.79
N ARG A 392 -3.51 -1.41 19.18
CA ARG A 392 -3.65 -1.84 20.58
C ARG A 392 -3.21 -3.29 20.75
N GLN A 393 -3.06 -3.71 22.00
CA GLN A 393 -2.57 -5.05 22.36
C GLN A 393 -1.23 -5.36 21.66
N ILE A 394 -0.34 -4.36 21.65
CA ILE A 394 0.98 -4.48 21.03
C ILE A 394 1.79 -5.48 21.84
N LYS A 395 2.26 -6.52 21.17
CA LYS A 395 3.11 -7.57 21.72
C LYS A 395 4.31 -7.82 20.81
N VAL A 396 5.42 -8.18 21.43
CA VAL A 396 6.69 -8.52 20.79
C VAL A 396 7.15 -9.91 21.24
N VAL A 397 8.17 -10.44 20.58
CA VAL A 397 8.83 -11.69 20.95
C VAL A 397 10.31 -11.39 21.15
N PRO A 398 10.73 -11.01 22.36
CA PRO A 398 12.09 -10.53 22.59
C PRO A 398 13.12 -11.67 22.66
N ASP A 399 12.70 -12.89 23.03
CA ASP A 399 13.61 -14.02 23.26
C ASP A 399 13.60 -15.04 22.10
N TYR A 400 14.76 -15.22 21.47
CA TYR A 400 15.01 -16.27 20.49
C TYR A 400 14.98 -17.69 21.09
N LYS A 401 14.83 -17.90 22.40
CA LYS A 401 14.57 -19.23 22.98
C LYS A 401 13.10 -19.51 23.25
N ASP A 402 12.24 -18.49 23.37
CA ASP A 402 10.78 -18.65 23.51
C ASP A 402 9.95 -17.83 22.48
N SER A 403 10.03 -18.22 21.21
CA SER A 403 9.53 -17.43 20.08
C SER A 403 8.01 -17.54 20.02
N ALA A 404 7.50 -18.56 20.68
CA ALA A 404 6.08 -18.77 20.82
C ALA A 404 5.44 -17.81 21.82
N LYS A 405 6.22 -17.06 22.61
CA LYS A 405 5.73 -16.23 23.70
C LYS A 405 5.70 -14.75 23.28
N PHE A 406 4.48 -14.30 22.99
CA PHE A 406 4.20 -12.88 22.78
C PHE A 406 4.09 -12.17 24.13
N GLU A 407 4.92 -11.17 24.35
CA GLU A 407 5.04 -10.42 25.59
C GLU A 407 4.79 -8.92 25.35
N ASP A 408 4.49 -8.20 26.41
CA ASP A 408 4.47 -6.74 26.34
C ASP A 408 5.89 -6.20 26.11
N PRO A 409 6.06 -5.20 25.24
CA PRO A 409 7.37 -4.58 25.04
C PRO A 409 7.82 -3.82 26.29
N GLN A 410 9.14 -3.74 26.50
CA GLN A 410 9.69 -2.89 27.55
C GLN A 410 9.47 -1.41 27.19
N LEU A 411 9.19 -0.58 28.19
CA LEU A 411 8.89 0.84 27.99
C LEU A 411 10.08 1.63 27.40
N GLU A 412 11.30 1.20 27.73
CA GLU A 412 12.56 1.79 27.26
C GLU A 412 12.85 1.45 25.78
N ASP A 413 12.37 0.31 25.30
CA ASP A 413 12.57 -0.13 23.93
C ASP A 413 11.61 0.57 22.95
N ILE A 414 10.59 1.27 23.46
CA ILE A 414 9.53 1.87 22.63
C ILE A 414 9.46 3.40 22.65
N LYS A 415 9.32 4.00 21.47
CA LYS A 415 9.27 5.46 21.30
C LYS A 415 8.29 5.88 20.20
N THR A 416 7.53 6.94 20.44
CA THR A 416 6.69 7.55 19.38
C THR A 416 7.55 8.45 18.50
N TRP A 417 7.31 8.39 17.20
CA TRP A 417 8.02 9.18 16.19
C TRP A 417 7.06 9.66 15.09
N ALA A 418 7.29 10.88 14.61
CA ALA A 418 6.64 11.44 13.43
C ALA A 418 7.57 12.48 12.77
N ASP A 419 7.76 12.41 11.45
CA ASP A 419 8.61 13.37 10.71
C ASP A 419 7.92 14.72 10.48
N LYS A 420 6.58 14.71 10.37
CA LYS A 420 5.78 15.93 10.22
C LYS A 420 4.81 16.06 11.40
N PRO A 421 5.29 16.34 12.63
CA PRO A 421 4.47 16.36 13.85
C PRO A 421 3.37 17.45 13.85
N VAL A 422 3.48 18.46 12.98
CA VAL A 422 2.43 19.45 12.75
C VAL A 422 1.26 18.87 11.97
N CYS A 423 1.50 17.88 11.11
CA CYS A 423 0.54 17.29 10.18
C CYS A 423 -0.01 15.95 10.66
N TYR A 424 0.85 15.12 11.24
CA TYR A 424 0.53 13.77 11.70
C TYR A 424 1.19 13.53 13.04
N LYS A 425 0.47 12.89 13.95
CA LYS A 425 0.94 12.65 15.31
C LYS A 425 0.71 11.21 15.71
N ALA A 426 1.59 10.71 16.57
CA ALA A 426 1.44 9.45 17.26
C ALA A 426 1.59 9.68 18.76
N GLN A 427 0.73 9.03 19.55
CA GLN A 427 0.76 9.13 21.00
C GLN A 427 0.56 7.76 21.63
N LYS A 428 1.55 7.34 22.41
CA LYS A 428 1.53 6.05 23.11
C LYS A 428 0.82 6.14 24.44
N PHE A 429 0.11 5.08 24.79
CA PHE A 429 -0.51 4.89 26.08
C PHE A 429 -0.30 3.44 26.52
N VAL A 430 -0.33 3.21 27.83
CA VAL A 430 -0.43 1.87 28.41
C VAL A 430 -1.73 1.82 29.18
N ASN A 431 -2.63 0.93 28.80
CA ASN A 431 -3.88 0.73 29.52
C ASN A 431 -4.13 -0.75 29.80
N GLU A 432 -3.72 -1.16 30.98
CA GLU A 432 -3.98 -2.50 31.50
C GLU A 432 -5.47 -2.71 31.79
N VAL A 433 -6.21 -1.62 32.10
CA VAL A 433 -7.64 -1.67 32.35
C VAL A 433 -8.38 -1.89 31.02
N ARG A 434 -9.23 -2.93 30.97
CA ARG A 434 -9.99 -3.40 29.79
C ARG A 434 -9.19 -4.23 28.77
N GLY A 435 -7.97 -4.68 29.08
CA GLY A 435 -7.22 -5.59 28.20
C GLY A 435 -6.73 -4.95 26.90
N TRP A 436 -6.60 -3.61 26.88
CA TRP A 436 -6.07 -2.87 25.73
C TRP A 436 -4.54 -2.94 25.65
N GLY A 437 -3.87 -3.10 26.78
CA GLY A 437 -2.41 -3.27 26.88
C GLY A 437 -1.66 -2.05 26.34
N PHE A 438 -0.50 -2.31 25.74
CA PHE A 438 0.26 -1.30 25.01
C PHE A 438 -0.47 -0.88 23.75
N GLN A 439 -0.56 0.44 23.55
CA GLN A 439 -1.27 1.01 22.41
C GLN A 439 -0.65 2.32 21.93
N VAL A 440 -0.88 2.64 20.67
CA VAL A 440 -0.59 3.93 20.06
C VAL A 440 -1.81 4.42 19.31
N TYR A 441 -2.21 5.67 19.55
CA TYR A 441 -3.12 6.38 18.67
C TYR A 441 -2.31 7.17 17.65
N PHE A 442 -2.74 7.16 16.40
CA PHE A 442 -2.07 7.87 15.32
C PHE A 442 -3.09 8.52 14.38
N GLY A 443 -2.68 9.60 13.73
CA GLY A 443 -3.50 10.24 12.71
C GLY A 443 -3.19 11.70 12.50
N GLY A 444 -3.95 12.29 11.60
CA GLY A 444 -3.89 13.71 11.26
C GLY A 444 -4.70 14.01 10.00
N PRO A 445 -5.17 15.26 9.86
CA PRO A 445 -6.09 15.65 8.80
C PRO A 445 -5.39 15.66 7.44
N ARG A 446 -6.21 15.70 6.39
CA ARG A 446 -5.75 16.04 5.05
C ARG A 446 -5.32 17.50 4.96
N GLY A 447 -4.56 17.82 3.91
CA GLY A 447 -4.30 19.20 3.51
C GLY A 447 -2.97 19.78 4.00
N CYS A 448 -2.04 18.95 4.43
CA CYS A 448 -0.65 19.38 4.55
C CYS A 448 0.03 19.42 3.18
N THR A 449 1.12 20.16 3.09
CA THR A 449 1.96 20.25 1.90
C THR A 449 3.42 20.18 2.34
N PHE A 450 4.26 19.51 1.57
CA PHE A 450 5.61 19.11 1.98
C PHE A 450 6.69 19.57 1.00
#